data_AF-A0AAI9Y1T2-F1
#
_entry.id   AF-A0AAI9Y1T2-F1
#
_cell.length_a   1.000
_cell.length_b   1.000
_cell.length_c   1.000
_cell.angle_alpha   90.00
_cell.angle_beta   90.00
_cell.angle_gamma   90.00
#
_symmetry.space_group_name_H-M   'P 1'
#
loop_
_entity.id
_entity.type
_entity.pdbx_description
1 polymer ?
#
loop_
_entity_poly.entity_id
_entity_poly.type
_entity_poly.pdbx_seq_one_letter_code
_entity_poly.pdbx_strand_id
1 'polypeptide(L)'
;MADNPEEPSQNALASTFPNPPPFWRDFTPENVARIEELRKAQAEKDGVAVKNLSARIPDVPESLMNLQPPAEPPAGTWKVLGGNYTLDDKLPSLEEGEIKRLVPAHSEEKDGKHLDRAFELKKMAKSLLLNFLELVAVMATVPDDAAAKIEDLRTIFINFHHVLNEYRPHQARESAIALMQSNLDRTRAETAAIRAQVDTAKRVLEGLGSIDTPKVPDIISSVVDGELTSKEAETFAKAREQEVWGEADALFL
;
A
#
# COMPACT_ATOMS: atom_id res chain seq x y z
N MET A 1 -21.63 -47.16 -0.99
CA MET A 1 -20.43 -47.36 -0.15
C MET A 1 -20.10 -46.00 0.42
N ALA A 2 -20.33 -45.81 1.70
CA ALA A 2 -20.07 -44.55 2.38
C ALA A 2 -18.56 -44.36 2.48
N ASP A 3 -18.05 -43.27 1.91
CA ASP A 3 -16.68 -42.82 2.14
C ASP A 3 -16.57 -42.46 3.62
N ASN A 4 -15.74 -43.22 4.34
CA ASN A 4 -15.41 -42.96 5.74
C ASN A 4 -14.63 -41.63 5.80
N PRO A 5 -15.10 -40.59 6.50
CA PRO A 5 -14.55 -39.24 6.39
C PRO A 5 -13.19 -39.05 7.07
N GLU A 6 -12.68 -40.05 7.80
CA GLU A 6 -11.43 -40.01 8.56
C GLU A 6 -10.22 -40.66 7.85
N GLU A 7 -10.40 -41.28 6.68
CA GLU A 7 -9.27 -41.91 5.99
C GLU A 7 -8.59 -40.95 5.01
N PRO A 8 -7.25 -40.76 5.10
CA PRO A 8 -6.51 -40.03 4.09
C PRO A 8 -6.64 -40.78 2.76
N SER A 9 -7.14 -40.10 1.73
CA SER A 9 -7.28 -40.68 0.39
C SER A 9 -5.94 -41.28 -0.06
N GLN A 10 -5.95 -42.39 -0.79
CA GLN A 10 -4.73 -43.08 -1.24
C GLN A 10 -3.78 -42.17 -2.07
N ASN A 11 -4.30 -41.07 -2.64
CA ASN A 11 -3.52 -40.03 -3.32
C ASN A 11 -2.72 -39.12 -2.36
N ALA A 12 -3.02 -39.12 -1.06
CA ALA A 12 -2.31 -38.36 -0.03
C ALA A 12 -0.88 -38.89 0.23
N LEU A 13 -0.60 -40.15 -0.12
CA LEU A 13 0.71 -40.78 0.05
C LEU A 13 1.70 -40.46 -1.09
N ALA A 14 1.24 -39.80 -2.16
CA ALA A 14 2.05 -39.51 -3.35
C ALA A 14 2.60 -38.05 -3.40
N SER A 15 2.16 -37.17 -2.50
CA SER A 15 2.55 -35.75 -2.46
C SER A 15 3.58 -35.48 -1.36
N THR A 16 4.65 -34.74 -1.69
CA THR A 16 5.65 -34.25 -0.73
C THR A 16 5.11 -33.14 0.18
N PHE A 17 4.00 -32.51 -0.19
CA PHE A 17 3.36 -31.45 0.59
C PHE A 17 2.16 -31.97 1.36
N PRO A 18 1.94 -31.51 2.61
CA PRO A 18 0.79 -31.90 3.40
C PRO A 18 -0.50 -31.43 2.72
N ASN A 19 -1.56 -32.23 2.85
CA ASN A 19 -2.89 -31.84 2.40
C ASN A 19 -3.37 -30.58 3.15
N PRO A 20 -4.22 -29.77 2.53
CA PRO A 20 -4.79 -28.60 3.20
C PRO A 20 -5.57 -29.01 4.46
N PRO A 21 -5.63 -28.16 5.49
CA PRO A 21 -6.33 -28.46 6.74
C PRO A 21 -7.81 -28.79 6.53
N PRO A 22 -8.38 -29.80 7.22
CA PRO A 22 -9.71 -30.36 6.92
C PRO A 22 -10.85 -29.34 6.99
N PHE A 23 -10.70 -28.26 7.77
CA PHE A 23 -11.68 -27.19 7.89
C PHE A 23 -11.97 -26.42 6.60
N TRP A 24 -11.17 -26.60 5.53
CA TRP A 24 -11.45 -25.99 4.23
C TRP A 24 -12.82 -26.40 3.66
N ARG A 25 -13.32 -27.59 4.04
CA ARG A 25 -14.61 -28.11 3.60
C ARG A 25 -15.80 -27.37 4.19
N ASP A 26 -15.61 -26.68 5.31
CA ASP A 26 -16.67 -25.94 5.99
C ASP A 26 -16.98 -24.59 5.30
N PHE A 27 -16.11 -24.14 4.38
CA PHE A 27 -16.24 -22.93 3.57
C PHE A 27 -17.20 -23.13 2.38
N THR A 28 -18.45 -23.48 2.67
CA THR A 28 -19.54 -23.55 1.69
C THR A 28 -20.25 -22.20 1.57
N PRO A 29 -20.86 -21.87 0.40
CA PRO A 29 -21.58 -20.60 0.24
C PRO A 29 -22.74 -20.44 1.24
N GLU A 30 -23.38 -21.54 1.62
CA GLU A 30 -24.44 -21.56 2.63
C GLU A 30 -23.91 -21.20 4.03
N ASN A 31 -22.79 -21.78 4.44
CA ASN A 31 -22.19 -21.50 5.75
C ASN A 31 -21.64 -20.07 5.82
N VAL A 32 -21.11 -19.55 4.71
CA VAL A 32 -20.65 -18.16 4.60
C VAL A 32 -21.83 -17.19 4.72
N ALA A 33 -22.95 -17.45 4.04
CA ALA A 33 -24.15 -16.62 4.17
C ALA A 33 -24.67 -16.61 5.63
N ARG A 34 -24.73 -17.77 6.28
CA ARG A 34 -25.16 -17.87 7.69
C ARG A 34 -24.27 -17.09 8.64
N ILE A 35 -22.94 -17.13 8.48
CA ILE A 35 -22.05 -16.38 9.38
C ILE A 35 -22.13 -14.87 9.15
N GLU A 36 -22.40 -14.43 7.91
CA GLU A 36 -22.69 -13.02 7.62
C GLU A 36 -23.99 -12.54 8.26
N GLU A 37 -25.04 -13.37 8.26
CA GLU A 37 -26.29 -13.08 8.95
C GLU A 37 -26.08 -12.96 10.47
N LEU A 38 -25.32 -13.88 11.07
CA LEU A 38 -24.96 -13.80 12.49
C LEU A 38 -24.15 -12.54 12.82
N ARG A 39 -23.23 -12.13 11.93
CA ARG A 39 -22.50 -10.85 12.06
C ARG A 39 -23.45 -9.65 11.99
N LYS A 40 -24.41 -9.65 11.08
CA LYS A 40 -25.41 -8.57 10.98
C LYS A 40 -26.31 -8.52 12.22
N ALA A 41 -26.81 -9.65 12.69
CA ALA A 41 -27.61 -9.73 13.90
C ALA A 41 -26.83 -9.25 15.13
N GLN A 42 -25.54 -9.55 15.22
CA GLN A 42 -24.68 -9.06 16.30
C GLN A 42 -24.40 -7.55 16.17
N ALA A 43 -24.14 -7.05 14.97
CA ALA A 43 -23.99 -5.61 14.70
C ALA A 43 -25.22 -4.82 15.16
N GLU A 44 -26.42 -5.34 14.89
CA GLU A 44 -27.69 -4.73 15.30
C GLU A 44 -27.87 -4.73 16.83
N LYS A 45 -27.48 -5.82 17.51
CA LYS A 45 -27.51 -5.91 18.98
C LYS A 45 -26.55 -4.94 19.66
N ASP A 46 -25.34 -4.82 19.13
CA ASP A 46 -24.28 -3.99 19.71
C ASP A 46 -24.33 -2.53 19.24
N GLY A 47 -25.16 -2.21 18.22
CA GLY A 47 -25.29 -0.86 17.66
C GLY A 47 -24.04 -0.39 16.89
N VAL A 48 -23.19 -1.32 16.44
CA VAL A 48 -21.89 -1.05 15.82
C VAL A 48 -21.93 -1.47 14.35
N ALA A 49 -21.31 -0.68 13.46
CA ALA A 49 -21.18 -1.04 12.05
C ALA A 49 -20.47 -2.39 11.88
N VAL A 50 -20.90 -3.23 10.94
CA VAL A 50 -20.35 -4.59 10.70
C VAL A 50 -18.82 -4.61 10.54
N LYS A 51 -18.23 -3.52 10.03
CA LYS A 51 -16.77 -3.37 9.85
C LYS A 51 -15.99 -3.16 11.16
N ASN A 52 -16.66 -2.70 12.21
CA ASN A 52 -16.08 -2.40 13.52
C ASN A 52 -16.38 -3.51 14.55
N LEU A 53 -17.08 -4.57 14.14
CA LEU A 53 -17.28 -5.75 14.99
C LEU A 53 -15.96 -6.46 15.25
N SER A 54 -15.85 -7.07 16.43
CA SER A 54 -14.76 -7.99 16.74
C SER A 54 -14.72 -9.14 15.72
N ALA A 55 -13.52 -9.63 15.41
CA ALA A 55 -13.34 -10.75 14.48
C ALA A 55 -14.08 -12.03 14.92
N ARG A 56 -14.41 -12.13 16.22
CA ARG A 56 -15.11 -13.22 16.88
C ARG A 56 -16.47 -12.76 17.38
N ILE A 57 -17.47 -13.62 17.20
CA ILE A 57 -18.82 -13.44 17.73
C ILE A 57 -19.04 -14.54 18.78
N PRO A 58 -19.53 -14.22 19.98
CA PRO A 58 -19.94 -15.23 20.97
C PRO A 58 -21.14 -16.05 20.44
N ASP A 59 -21.22 -17.34 20.81
CA ASP A 59 -22.32 -18.27 20.51
C ASP A 59 -22.51 -18.70 19.04
N VAL A 60 -21.42 -18.96 18.31
CA VAL A 60 -21.50 -19.52 16.95
C VAL A 60 -21.56 -21.06 16.97
N PRO A 61 -22.46 -21.68 16.18
CA PRO A 61 -22.54 -23.15 16.07
C PRO A 61 -21.19 -23.79 15.72
N GLU A 62 -20.91 -24.99 16.24
CA GLU A 62 -19.65 -25.72 16.03
C GLU A 62 -19.31 -25.88 14.53
N SER A 63 -20.32 -26.04 13.67
CA SER A 63 -20.15 -26.15 12.21
C SER A 63 -19.68 -24.85 11.52
N LEU A 64 -19.80 -23.70 12.19
CA LEU A 64 -19.42 -22.38 11.67
C LEU A 64 -18.20 -21.81 12.42
N MET A 65 -17.69 -22.52 13.44
CA MET A 65 -16.56 -22.07 14.25
C MET A 65 -15.29 -21.88 13.42
N ASN A 66 -15.07 -22.74 12.43
CA ASN A 66 -13.93 -22.70 11.52
C ASN A 66 -13.94 -21.52 10.54
N LEU A 67 -15.09 -20.84 10.38
CA LEU A 67 -15.22 -19.62 9.57
C LEU A 67 -14.87 -18.34 10.36
N GLN A 68 -14.56 -18.48 11.66
CA GLN A 68 -13.99 -17.40 12.45
C GLN A 68 -12.46 -17.53 12.53
N PRO A 69 -11.73 -16.41 12.46
CA PRO A 69 -10.30 -16.43 12.72
C PRO A 69 -9.98 -17.03 14.12
N PRO A 70 -8.90 -17.81 14.24
CA PRO A 70 -8.54 -18.49 15.48
C PRO A 70 -8.16 -17.52 16.63
N ALA A 71 -8.02 -18.12 17.82
CA ALA A 71 -7.39 -17.55 19.00
C ALA A 71 -6.22 -16.64 18.66
N GLU A 72 -6.18 -15.41 19.13
CA GLU A 72 -4.87 -14.89 19.48
C GLU A 72 -4.27 -15.85 20.53
N PRO A 73 -3.02 -16.29 20.37
CA PRO A 73 -2.39 -17.19 21.34
C PRO A 73 -2.41 -16.57 22.73
N PRO A 74 -2.85 -17.29 23.79
CA PRO A 74 -2.98 -16.73 25.13
C PRO A 74 -1.63 -16.31 25.73
N ALA A 75 -0.56 -16.97 25.30
CA ALA A 75 0.81 -16.63 25.69
C ALA A 75 1.38 -15.42 24.92
N GLY A 76 0.64 -14.87 23.94
CA GLY A 76 1.12 -13.81 23.06
C GLY A 76 2.38 -14.18 22.29
N THR A 77 2.74 -15.47 22.22
CA THR A 77 3.94 -15.96 21.56
C THR A 77 3.60 -17.13 20.65
N TRP A 78 4.22 -17.18 19.47
CA TRP A 78 4.05 -18.28 18.53
C TRP A 78 5.37 -18.62 17.86
N LYS A 79 5.52 -19.87 17.43
CA LYS A 79 6.74 -20.33 16.77
C LYS A 79 6.49 -20.49 15.27
N VAL A 80 7.37 -19.90 14.46
CA VAL A 80 7.34 -20.01 13.00
C VAL A 80 8.72 -20.41 12.53
N LEU A 81 8.84 -21.57 11.88
CA LEU A 81 10.09 -22.09 11.31
C LEU A 81 11.29 -22.03 12.29
N GLY A 82 11.05 -22.31 13.57
CA GLY A 82 12.07 -22.30 14.63
C GLY A 82 12.31 -20.94 15.30
N GLY A 83 11.74 -19.85 14.79
CA GLY A 83 11.75 -18.54 15.44
C GLY A 83 10.57 -18.39 16.41
N ASN A 84 10.82 -17.83 17.60
CA ASN A 84 9.76 -17.40 18.51
C ASN A 84 9.39 -15.96 18.19
N TYR A 85 8.11 -15.70 17.96
CA TYR A 85 7.54 -14.39 17.71
C TYR A 85 6.61 -14.02 18.86
N THR A 86 6.56 -12.74 19.18
CA THR A 86 5.72 -12.14 20.22
C THR A 86 4.68 -11.24 19.57
N LEU A 87 3.49 -11.13 20.18
CA LEU A 87 2.41 -10.25 19.74
C LEU A 87 2.81 -8.78 19.93
N ASP A 88 3.52 -8.50 21.01
CA ASP A 88 4.24 -7.25 21.20
C ASP A 88 5.55 -7.29 20.41
N ASP A 89 5.69 -6.41 19.42
CA ASP A 89 6.93 -6.20 18.65
C ASP A 89 7.95 -5.39 19.48
N LYS A 90 8.39 -5.99 20.60
CA LYS A 90 9.45 -5.43 21.46
C LYS A 90 10.76 -6.14 21.15
N LEU A 91 11.82 -5.36 20.99
CA LEU A 91 13.16 -5.91 20.80
C LEU A 91 13.56 -6.69 22.06
N PRO A 92 14.01 -7.95 21.94
CA PRO A 92 14.56 -8.71 23.07
C PRO A 92 15.69 -7.93 23.72
N SER A 93 15.71 -7.89 25.05
CA SER A 93 16.75 -7.15 25.77
C SER A 93 18.09 -7.89 25.69
N LEU A 94 19.20 -7.14 25.68
CA LEU A 94 20.55 -7.74 25.69
C LEU A 94 20.82 -8.53 26.98
N GLU A 95 20.17 -8.13 28.08
CA GLU A 95 20.32 -8.73 29.42
C GLU A 95 19.62 -10.09 29.50
N GLU A 96 18.49 -10.29 28.81
CA GLU A 96 17.84 -11.60 28.65
C GLU A 96 18.71 -12.60 27.89
N GLY A 97 19.68 -12.12 27.11
CA GLY A 97 20.64 -12.95 26.37
C GLY A 97 21.96 -13.21 27.09
N GLU A 98 22.10 -12.80 28.37
CA GLU A 98 23.35 -12.85 29.15
C GLU A 98 24.53 -12.06 28.51
N ILE A 99 24.24 -11.10 27.63
CA ILE A 99 25.27 -10.36 26.90
C ILE A 99 25.48 -8.99 27.55
N LYS A 100 26.76 -8.68 27.85
CA LYS A 100 27.14 -7.37 28.39
C LYS A 100 26.77 -6.26 27.41
N ARG A 101 25.92 -5.34 27.86
CA ARG A 101 25.56 -4.13 27.13
C ARG A 101 26.77 -3.18 27.06
N LEU A 102 27.20 -2.83 25.85
CA LEU A 102 28.35 -1.96 25.59
C LEU A 102 27.96 -0.48 25.44
N VAL A 103 26.71 -0.20 25.10
CA VAL A 103 26.17 1.14 24.87
C VAL A 103 25.08 1.40 25.91
N PRO A 104 25.05 2.53 26.63
CA PRO A 104 24.04 2.79 27.66
C PRO A 104 22.61 2.67 27.13
N ALA A 105 21.68 2.30 28.03
CA ALA A 105 20.26 2.30 27.74
C ALA A 105 19.77 3.72 27.50
N HIS A 106 19.52 4.06 26.24
CA HIS A 106 18.79 5.27 25.92
C HIS A 106 17.31 4.96 26.16
N SER A 107 16.78 5.50 27.26
CA SER A 107 15.35 5.48 27.56
C SER A 107 14.56 6.08 26.38
N GLU A 108 13.43 5.44 26.05
CA GLU A 108 12.44 5.84 25.04
C GLU A 108 11.85 7.26 25.23
N GLU A 109 12.36 8.05 26.18
CA GLU A 109 11.94 9.42 26.42
C GLU A 109 12.74 10.43 25.58
N LYS A 110 12.05 10.91 24.54
CA LYS A 110 12.13 12.26 23.96
C LYS A 110 13.42 12.64 23.25
N ASP A 111 13.36 12.64 21.91
CA ASP A 111 13.96 13.61 20.95
C ASP A 111 15.45 14.02 21.10
N GLY A 112 16.19 13.38 21.99
CA GLY A 112 17.54 13.76 22.36
C GLY A 112 18.56 12.76 21.83
N LYS A 113 19.16 13.10 20.68
CA LYS A 113 20.46 12.61 20.17
C LYS A 113 20.48 11.29 19.36
N HIS A 114 19.78 11.22 18.22
CA HIS A 114 20.12 10.24 17.17
C HIS A 114 21.59 10.32 16.69
N LEU A 115 22.20 11.51 16.83
CA LEU A 115 23.62 11.74 16.56
C LEU A 115 24.55 10.95 17.51
N ASP A 116 24.11 10.69 18.74
CA ASP A 116 24.88 9.91 19.72
C ASP A 116 24.89 8.43 19.30
N ARG A 117 23.76 7.92 18.78
CA ARG A 117 23.69 6.54 18.28
C ARG A 117 24.60 6.29 17.07
N ALA A 118 24.66 7.24 16.13
CA ALA A 118 25.60 7.15 15.01
C ALA A 118 27.06 7.20 15.47
N PHE A 119 27.34 7.96 16.54
CA PHE A 119 28.68 8.01 17.15
C PHE A 119 29.04 6.69 17.85
N GLU A 120 28.13 6.13 18.65
CA GLU A 120 28.32 4.84 19.33
C GLU A 120 28.47 3.68 18.33
N LEU A 121 27.69 3.66 17.23
CA LEU A 121 27.90 2.71 16.13
C LEU A 121 29.29 2.82 15.50
N LYS A 122 29.78 4.05 15.25
CA LYS A 122 31.13 4.27 14.72
C LYS A 122 32.21 3.84 15.71
N LYS A 123 32.01 4.08 17.00
CA LYS A 123 32.92 3.67 18.07
C LYS A 123 32.99 2.14 18.19
N MET A 124 31.85 1.45 18.16
CA MET A 124 31.79 -0.01 18.13
C MET A 124 32.43 -0.57 16.86
N ALA A 125 32.21 0.03 15.69
CA ALA A 125 32.87 -0.40 14.45
C ALA A 125 34.41 -0.29 14.53
N LYS A 126 34.93 0.78 15.14
CA LYS A 126 36.37 0.93 15.41
C LYS A 126 36.87 -0.11 16.42
N SER A 127 36.12 -0.33 17.52
CA SER A 127 36.46 -1.36 18.52
C SER A 127 36.43 -2.78 17.93
N LEU A 128 35.52 -3.06 17.00
CA LEU A 128 35.45 -4.31 16.25
C LEU A 128 36.70 -4.50 15.39
N LEU A 129 37.10 -3.46 14.65
CA LEU A 129 38.30 -3.51 13.80
C LEU A 129 39.58 -3.72 14.63
N LEU A 130 39.69 -3.04 15.77
CA LEU A 130 40.82 -3.21 16.69
C LEU A 130 40.88 -4.63 17.26
N ASN A 131 39.75 -5.17 17.74
CA ASN A 131 39.69 -6.55 18.24
C ASN A 131 39.99 -7.58 17.14
N PHE A 132 39.59 -7.32 15.91
CA PHE A 132 39.94 -8.19 14.79
C PHE A 132 41.44 -8.17 14.50
N LEU A 133 42.08 -6.99 14.55
CA LEU A 133 43.53 -6.87 14.39
C LEU A 133 44.29 -7.58 15.53
N GLU A 134 43.81 -7.44 16.77
CA GLU A 134 44.34 -8.16 17.93
C GLU A 134 44.18 -9.68 17.75
N LEU A 135 43.03 -10.15 17.26
CA LEU A 135 42.82 -11.57 16.96
C LEU A 135 43.83 -12.09 15.94
N VAL A 136 44.06 -11.36 14.84
CA VAL A 136 45.06 -11.75 13.83
C VAL A 136 46.48 -11.80 14.45
N ALA A 137 46.81 -10.85 15.32
CA ALA A 137 48.09 -10.82 16.01
C ALA A 137 48.25 -12.00 16.99
N VAL A 138 47.22 -12.28 17.80
CA VAL A 138 47.20 -13.40 18.76
C VAL A 138 47.28 -14.74 18.04
N MET A 139 46.55 -14.91 16.94
CA MET A 139 46.62 -16.12 16.10
C MET A 139 48.03 -16.37 15.53
N ALA A 140 48.84 -15.32 15.36
CA ALA A 140 50.22 -15.44 14.89
C ALA A 140 51.23 -15.74 16.02
N THR A 141 50.92 -15.38 17.28
CA THR A 141 51.82 -15.54 18.42
C THR A 141 51.43 -16.70 19.33
N VAL A 142 50.20 -16.70 19.86
CA VAL A 142 49.65 -17.69 20.79
C VAL A 142 48.21 -17.99 20.40
N PRO A 143 47.96 -19.05 19.61
CA PRO A 143 46.62 -19.34 19.09
C PRO A 143 45.61 -19.77 20.18
N ASP A 144 46.07 -20.21 21.35
CA ASP A 144 45.20 -20.67 22.45
C ASP A 144 44.36 -19.51 23.04
N ASP A 145 44.88 -18.29 23.02
CA ASP A 145 44.19 -17.10 23.54
C ASP A 145 43.18 -16.50 22.53
N ALA A 146 43.08 -17.06 21.33
CA ALA A 146 42.17 -16.57 20.29
C ALA A 146 40.69 -16.70 20.68
N ALA A 147 40.33 -17.69 21.51
CA ALA A 147 38.95 -17.94 21.93
C ALA A 147 38.35 -16.74 22.68
N ALA A 148 39.12 -16.10 23.56
CA ALA A 148 38.68 -14.92 24.31
C ALA A 148 38.38 -13.74 23.37
N LYS A 149 39.22 -13.54 22.34
CA LYS A 149 39.01 -12.49 21.34
C LYS A 149 37.82 -12.75 20.42
N ILE A 150 37.52 -14.00 20.13
CA ILE A 150 36.32 -14.38 19.38
C ILE A 150 35.05 -14.07 20.20
N GLU A 151 35.06 -14.30 21.51
CA GLU A 151 33.96 -13.96 22.40
C GLU A 151 33.74 -12.44 22.51
N ASP A 152 34.82 -11.66 22.60
CA ASP A 152 34.77 -10.19 22.55
C ASP A 152 34.13 -9.70 21.23
N LEU A 153 34.55 -10.26 20.09
CA LEU A 153 33.98 -9.94 18.78
C LEU A 153 32.49 -10.30 18.70
N ARG A 154 32.10 -11.48 19.19
CA ARG A 154 30.69 -11.90 19.26
C ARG A 154 29.86 -10.91 20.06
N THR A 155 30.37 -10.48 21.21
CA THR A 155 29.71 -9.48 22.07
C THR A 155 29.53 -8.15 21.34
N ILE A 156 30.57 -7.67 20.64
CA ILE A 156 30.49 -6.43 19.87
C ILE A 156 29.47 -6.54 18.72
N PHE A 157 29.45 -7.65 17.98
CA PHE A 157 28.48 -7.87 16.90
C PHE A 157 27.04 -7.85 17.40
N ILE A 158 26.75 -8.54 18.51
CA ILE A 158 25.38 -8.60 19.02
C ILE A 158 24.92 -7.21 19.51
N ASN A 159 25.79 -6.49 20.22
CA ASN A 159 25.52 -5.10 20.61
C ASN A 159 25.31 -4.18 19.39
N PHE A 160 26.12 -4.33 18.34
CA PHE A 160 26.00 -3.56 17.11
C PHE A 160 24.65 -3.80 16.42
N HIS A 161 24.22 -5.05 16.31
CA HIS A 161 22.92 -5.41 15.75
C HIS A 161 21.77 -4.88 16.62
N HIS A 162 21.88 -4.94 17.94
CA HIS A 162 20.86 -4.42 18.83
C HIS A 162 20.66 -2.90 18.65
N VAL A 163 21.75 -2.12 18.61
CA VAL A 163 21.67 -0.67 18.39
C VAL A 163 21.09 -0.32 17.02
N LEU A 164 21.39 -1.10 15.98
CA LEU A 164 20.75 -0.95 14.67
C LEU A 164 19.26 -1.27 14.72
N ASN A 165 18.87 -2.33 15.43
CA ASN A 165 17.48 -2.72 15.58
C ASN A 165 16.67 -1.65 16.32
N GLU A 166 17.23 -1.07 17.38
CA GLU A 166 16.62 0.07 18.07
C GLU A 166 16.42 1.29 17.14
N TYR A 167 17.19 1.40 16.04
CA TYR A 167 17.07 2.50 15.07
C TYR A 167 16.02 2.26 13.97
N ARG A 168 15.52 1.02 13.83
CA ARG A 168 14.53 0.64 12.80
C ARG A 168 13.23 1.45 12.88
N PRO A 169 12.63 1.70 14.07
CA PRO A 169 11.40 2.48 14.14
C PRO A 169 11.58 3.91 13.64
N HIS A 170 12.74 4.53 13.92
CA HIS A 170 13.07 5.85 13.39
C HIS A 170 13.22 5.81 11.87
N GLN A 171 13.95 4.83 11.32
CA GLN A 171 14.10 4.64 9.87
C GLN A 171 12.73 4.49 9.18
N ALA A 172 11.80 3.74 9.76
CA ALA A 172 10.47 3.54 9.22
C ALA A 172 9.68 4.86 9.18
N ARG A 173 9.76 5.68 10.23
CA ARG A 173 9.11 7.01 10.27
C ARG A 173 9.67 7.94 9.20
N GLU A 174 10.98 8.06 9.07
CA GLU A 174 11.61 8.88 8.03
C GLU A 174 11.25 8.41 6.62
N SER A 175 11.20 7.08 6.42
CA SER A 175 10.78 6.50 5.13
C SER A 175 9.32 6.81 4.81
N ALA A 176 8.44 6.79 5.81
CA ALA A 176 7.04 7.17 5.64
C ALA A 176 6.88 8.67 5.33
N ILE A 177 7.65 9.54 5.99
CA ILE A 177 7.67 10.98 5.72
C ILE A 177 8.13 11.24 4.28
N ALA A 178 9.22 10.61 3.84
CA ALA A 178 9.73 10.74 2.48
C ALA A 178 8.70 10.29 1.43
N LEU A 179 8.00 9.18 1.69
CA LEU A 179 6.93 8.71 0.81
C LEU A 179 5.76 9.71 0.72
N MET A 180 5.36 10.30 1.85
CA MET A 180 4.30 11.31 1.89
C MET A 180 4.70 12.60 1.16
N GLN A 181 5.96 13.04 1.30
CA GLN A 181 6.50 14.19 0.57
C GLN A 181 6.50 13.93 -0.94
N SER A 182 6.97 12.76 -1.38
CA SER A 182 6.94 12.37 -2.80
C SER A 182 5.52 12.35 -3.37
N ASN A 183 4.53 11.86 -2.60
CA ASN A 183 3.12 11.90 -3.00
C ASN A 183 2.57 13.33 -3.10
N LEU A 184 2.93 14.22 -2.16
CA LEU A 184 2.57 15.63 -2.23
C LEU A 184 3.17 16.33 -3.45
N ASP A 185 4.44 16.07 -3.76
CA ASP A 185 5.10 16.68 -4.91
C ASP A 185 4.49 16.19 -6.23
N ARG A 186 4.20 14.89 -6.33
CA ARG A 186 3.47 14.31 -7.47
C ARG A 186 2.10 14.95 -7.66
N THR A 187 1.27 15.01 -6.61
CA THR A 187 -0.08 15.60 -6.70
C THR A 187 -0.05 17.08 -7.04
N ARG A 188 0.94 17.83 -6.54
CA ARG A 188 1.16 19.25 -6.92
C ARG A 188 1.53 19.39 -8.39
N ALA A 189 2.43 18.55 -8.90
CA ALA A 189 2.83 18.55 -10.30
C ALA A 189 1.65 18.20 -11.22
N GLU A 190 0.86 17.18 -10.87
CA GLU A 190 -0.37 16.81 -11.60
C GLU A 190 -1.39 17.96 -11.62
N THR A 191 -1.62 18.60 -10.47
CA THR A 191 -2.54 19.74 -10.38
C THR A 191 -2.05 20.93 -11.22
N ALA A 192 -0.75 21.21 -11.21
CA ALA A 192 -0.15 22.26 -12.03
C ALA A 192 -0.30 21.96 -13.53
N ALA A 193 -0.08 20.71 -13.95
CA ALA A 193 -0.27 20.27 -15.33
C ALA A 193 -1.73 20.40 -15.78
N ILE A 194 -2.69 19.98 -14.94
CA ILE A 194 -4.12 20.14 -15.23
C ILE A 194 -4.49 21.62 -15.38
N ARG A 195 -4.01 22.49 -14.46
CA ARG A 195 -4.27 23.93 -14.55
C ARG A 195 -3.71 24.55 -15.84
N ALA A 196 -2.48 24.19 -16.22
CA ALA A 196 -1.89 24.65 -17.48
C ALA A 196 -2.70 24.21 -18.70
N GLN A 197 -3.21 22.97 -18.71
CA GLN A 197 -4.08 22.48 -19.78
C GLN A 197 -5.43 23.21 -19.82
N VAL A 198 -6.04 23.48 -18.66
CA VAL A 198 -7.29 24.26 -18.55
C VAL A 198 -7.09 25.68 -19.05
N ASP A 199 -5.98 26.34 -18.69
CA ASP A 199 -5.68 27.69 -19.17
C ASP A 199 -5.43 27.72 -20.68
N THR A 200 -4.84 26.66 -21.24
CA THR A 200 -4.67 26.51 -22.69
C THR A 200 -6.02 26.32 -23.38
N ALA A 201 -6.89 25.46 -22.84
CA ALA A 201 -8.25 25.26 -23.35
C ALA A 201 -9.09 26.55 -23.29
N LYS A 202 -8.99 27.33 -22.20
CA LYS A 202 -9.64 28.64 -22.07
C LYS A 202 -9.17 29.62 -23.13
N ARG A 203 -7.85 29.74 -23.36
CA ARG A 203 -7.29 30.61 -24.42
C ARG A 203 -7.77 30.19 -25.81
N VAL A 204 -7.85 28.89 -26.09
CA VAL A 204 -8.41 28.39 -27.35
C VAL A 204 -9.89 28.74 -27.47
N LEU A 205 -10.67 28.57 -26.39
CA LEU A 205 -12.09 28.91 -26.38
C LEU A 205 -12.34 30.41 -26.56
N GLU A 206 -11.55 31.27 -25.90
CA GLU A 206 -11.58 32.72 -26.08
C GLU A 206 -11.18 33.13 -27.51
N GLY A 207 -10.17 32.45 -28.09
CA GLY A 207 -9.76 32.66 -29.47
C GLY A 207 -10.87 32.27 -30.46
N LEU A 208 -11.56 31.16 -30.23
CA LEU A 208 -12.70 30.72 -31.04
C LEU A 208 -13.95 31.58 -30.82
N GLY A 209 -14.21 32.04 -29.60
CA GLY A 209 -15.31 32.94 -29.29
C GLY A 209 -15.11 34.37 -29.80
N SER A 210 -13.87 34.75 -30.13
CA SER A 210 -13.55 36.00 -30.83
C SER A 210 -13.68 35.90 -32.35
N ILE A 211 -13.91 34.70 -32.88
CA ILE A 211 -14.26 34.50 -34.28
C ILE A 211 -15.78 34.71 -34.38
N ASP A 212 -16.19 35.91 -34.81
CA ASP A 212 -17.58 36.22 -35.11
C ASP A 212 -18.14 35.21 -36.10
N THR A 213 -19.21 34.51 -35.72
CA THR A 213 -20.04 33.78 -36.69
C THR A 213 -20.61 34.81 -37.67
N PRO A 214 -20.52 34.60 -39.00
CA PRO A 214 -21.11 35.54 -39.95
C PRO A 214 -22.59 35.71 -39.61
N LYS A 215 -22.99 36.95 -39.33
CA LYS A 215 -24.40 37.30 -39.10
C LYS A 215 -25.19 36.83 -40.31
N VAL A 216 -25.95 35.76 -40.14
CA VAL A 216 -27.01 35.40 -41.10
C VAL A 216 -27.95 36.62 -41.14
N PRO A 217 -28.25 37.20 -42.31
CA PRO A 217 -29.09 38.38 -42.38
C PRO A 217 -30.47 38.12 -41.75
N ASP A 218 -30.94 39.07 -40.94
CA ASP A 218 -32.14 39.04 -40.07
C ASP A 218 -33.49 38.73 -40.78
N ILE A 219 -33.48 38.43 -42.08
CA ILE A 219 -34.67 38.23 -42.90
C ILE A 219 -35.40 36.92 -42.54
N ILE A 220 -34.75 35.96 -41.86
CA ILE A 220 -35.37 34.67 -41.52
C ILE A 220 -36.26 34.76 -40.27
N SER A 221 -36.17 35.81 -39.46
CA SER A 221 -36.97 35.90 -38.22
C SER A 221 -38.46 36.21 -38.43
N SER A 222 -38.87 36.66 -39.62
CA SER A 222 -40.25 37.07 -39.90
C SER A 222 -41.08 36.10 -40.77
N VAL A 223 -40.54 34.95 -41.17
CA VAL A 223 -41.25 34.00 -42.08
C VAL A 223 -41.42 32.60 -41.47
N VAL A 224 -41.29 32.43 -40.15
CA VAL A 224 -41.37 31.10 -39.52
C VAL A 224 -42.79 30.54 -39.41
N ASP A 225 -43.84 31.32 -39.68
CA ASP A 225 -45.24 30.87 -39.51
C ASP A 225 -46.02 30.56 -40.80
N GLY A 226 -45.37 30.48 -41.96
CA GLY A 226 -46.05 30.08 -43.21
C GLY A 226 -45.20 29.14 -44.06
N GLU A 227 -45.72 27.95 -44.37
CA GLU A 227 -45.11 27.04 -45.34
C GLU A 227 -44.86 27.77 -46.67
N LEU A 228 -43.60 27.86 -47.07
CA LEU A 228 -43.21 28.43 -48.37
C LEU A 228 -43.85 27.61 -49.49
N THR A 229 -44.52 28.28 -50.43
CA THR A 229 -45.06 27.59 -51.60
C THR A 229 -43.90 27.09 -52.49
N SER A 230 -44.08 25.94 -53.15
CA SER A 230 -43.04 25.31 -54.00
C SER A 230 -42.42 26.27 -55.04
N LYS A 231 -43.19 27.28 -55.49
CA LYS A 231 -42.73 28.27 -56.46
C LYS A 231 -41.79 29.30 -55.83
N GLU A 232 -42.00 29.67 -54.57
CA GLU A 232 -41.15 30.62 -53.84
C GLU A 232 -39.84 29.96 -53.39
N ALA A 233 -39.85 28.65 -53.10
CA ALA A 233 -38.64 27.89 -52.83
C ALA A 233 -37.75 27.75 -54.08
N GLU A 234 -38.34 27.51 -55.24
CA GLU A 234 -37.60 27.42 -56.52
C GLU A 234 -37.00 28.76 -56.94
N THR A 235 -37.69 29.89 -56.73
CA THR A 235 -37.14 31.21 -57.04
C THR A 235 -35.99 31.57 -56.09
N PHE A 236 -36.10 31.20 -54.82
CA PHE A 236 -35.02 31.39 -53.85
C PHE A 236 -33.81 30.52 -54.16
N ALA A 237 -34.02 29.26 -54.55
CA ALA A 237 -32.94 28.36 -54.98
C ALA A 237 -32.20 28.92 -56.21
N LYS A 238 -32.94 29.40 -57.22
CA LYS A 238 -32.35 30.00 -58.43
C LYS A 238 -31.58 31.30 -58.13
N ALA A 239 -32.08 32.13 -57.22
CA ALA A 239 -31.38 33.35 -56.81
C ALA A 239 -30.04 33.02 -56.14
N ARG A 240 -30.03 32.00 -55.27
CA ARG A 240 -28.82 31.52 -54.60
C ARG A 240 -27.83 30.90 -55.58
N GLU A 241 -28.33 30.14 -56.55
CA GLU A 241 -27.50 29.53 -57.59
C GLU A 241 -26.85 30.62 -58.47
N GLN A 242 -27.59 31.68 -58.84
CA GLN A 242 -27.04 32.83 -59.57
C GLN A 242 -25.99 33.60 -58.78
N GLU A 243 -26.16 33.76 -57.46
CA GLU A 243 -25.18 34.40 -56.59
C GLU A 243 -23.89 33.58 -56.52
N VAL A 244 -24.00 32.26 -56.34
CA VAL A 244 -22.85 31.33 -56.33
C VAL A 244 -22.12 31.32 -57.67
N TRP A 245 -22.85 31.29 -58.80
CA TRP A 245 -22.22 31.36 -60.12
C TRP A 245 -21.59 32.73 -60.39
N GLY A 246 -22.16 33.82 -59.87
CA GLY A 246 -21.59 35.16 -59.96
C GLY A 246 -20.29 35.32 -59.15
N GLU A 247 -20.23 34.78 -57.94
CA GLU A 247 -19.00 34.74 -57.14
C GLU A 247 -17.93 33.84 -57.79
N ALA A 248 -18.33 32.73 -58.40
CA ALA A 248 -17.43 31.84 -59.12
C ALA A 248 -16.84 32.53 -60.38
N ASP A 249 -17.66 33.21 -61.19
CA ASP A 249 -17.18 33.96 -62.36
C ASP A 249 -16.25 35.12 -61.96
N ALA A 250 -16.49 35.78 -60.82
CA ALA A 250 -15.62 36.84 -60.30
C ALA A 250 -14.26 36.33 -59.80
N LEU A 251 -14.14 35.03 -59.48
CA LEU A 251 -12.89 34.40 -59.08
C LEU A 251 -12.06 33.90 -60.28
N PHE A 252 -12.66 33.79 -61.47
CA PHE A 252 -12.00 33.29 -62.70
C PHE A 252 -11.60 34.39 -63.70
N LEU A 253 -11.92 35.67 -63.44
CA LEU A 253 -11.47 36.86 -64.19
C LEU A 253 -10.34 37.59 -63.47
#